data_AF-A0A5N7BL80-F1
#
_entry.id   AF-A0A5N7BL80-F1
#
_cell.length_a   1.000
_cell.length_b   1.000
_cell.length_c   1.000
_cell.angle_alpha   90.00
_cell.angle_beta   90.00
_cell.angle_gamma   90.00
#
_symmetry.space_group_name_H-M   'P 1'
#
loop_
_entity.id
_entity.type
_entity.pdbx_description
1 polymer ?
#
loop_
_entity_poly.entity_id
_entity_poly.type
_entity_poly.pdbx_seq_one_letter_code
_entity_poly.pdbx_strand_id
1 'polypeptide(L)'
;MIDYLYRKDYDDTSELTIEEQTRSSPEQVALNKPSHISIYIVANKYAINGLMDLAKKRIRYVYGPHAPANSNLQDTVATFTTRHISTLKELQSFHEICKNSPHFVYKFSTLLMERVVQLETELW
;
A
#
# COMPACT_ATOMS: atom_id res chain seq x y z
N MET A 1 34.90 -50.94 -0.67
CA MET A 1 33.46 -51.22 -0.84
C MET A 1 32.88 -50.07 -1.63
N ILE A 2 32.57 -50.38 -2.90
CA ILE A 2 31.86 -49.63 -3.94
C ILE A 2 32.33 -48.19 -4.19
N ASP A 3 33.37 -48.16 -5.01
CA ASP A 3 33.75 -47.11 -5.94
C ASP A 3 32.89 -47.24 -7.20
N TYR A 4 31.73 -46.56 -7.27
CA TYR A 4 30.95 -46.36 -8.51
C TYR A 4 29.93 -45.24 -8.29
N LEU A 5 30.25 -44.01 -8.68
CA LEU A 5 29.28 -43.02 -9.19
C LEU A 5 29.98 -41.78 -9.80
N TYR A 6 31.15 -41.98 -10.40
CA TYR A 6 31.71 -41.05 -11.38
C TYR A 6 31.40 -41.60 -12.78
N ARG A 7 30.15 -41.41 -13.23
CA ARG A 7 29.78 -41.52 -14.65
C ARG A 7 29.30 -40.15 -15.12
N LYS A 8 29.83 -39.77 -16.27
CA LYS A 8 29.93 -38.42 -16.83
C LYS A 8 28.92 -38.28 -17.97
N ASP A 9 27.70 -38.79 -17.74
CA ASP A 9 26.73 -39.05 -18.80
C ASP A 9 25.31 -39.37 -18.27
N TYR A 10 24.84 -38.67 -17.23
CA TYR A 10 23.38 -38.55 -17.00
C TYR A 10 22.90 -37.27 -17.72
N ASP A 11 22.42 -37.45 -18.94
CA ASP A 11 21.51 -36.51 -19.59
C ASP A 11 20.15 -36.72 -18.94
N ASP A 12 19.79 -35.83 -17.99
CA ASP A 12 18.41 -35.61 -17.64
C ASP A 12 18.08 -34.16 -17.99
N THR A 13 17.34 -34.07 -19.09
CA THR A 13 16.84 -32.87 -19.72
C THR A 13 15.92 -32.15 -18.74
N SER A 14 16.41 -31.11 -18.08
CA SER A 14 15.62 -30.03 -17.48
C SER A 14 16.51 -28.81 -17.36
N GLU A 15 16.50 -28.04 -18.44
CA GLU A 15 17.15 -26.75 -18.64
C GLU A 15 17.09 -25.87 -17.37
N LEU A 16 18.20 -25.81 -16.64
CA LEU A 16 18.49 -24.70 -15.75
C LEU A 16 19.13 -23.59 -16.58
N THR A 17 18.31 -22.92 -17.38
CA THR A 17 18.64 -21.66 -18.04
C THR A 17 18.69 -20.57 -16.97
N ILE A 18 19.85 -20.50 -16.31
CA ILE A 18 20.39 -19.24 -15.83
C ILE A 18 20.72 -18.45 -17.11
N GLU A 19 20.29 -17.19 -17.14
CA GLU A 19 20.42 -16.22 -18.24
C GLU A 19 19.23 -16.14 -19.22
N GLU A 20 18.11 -15.58 -18.75
CA GLU A 20 17.44 -14.55 -19.55
C GLU A 20 16.80 -13.47 -18.66
N GLN A 21 17.56 -12.39 -18.49
CA GLN A 21 17.04 -11.05 -18.74
C GLN A 21 15.85 -10.54 -17.90
N THR A 22 15.94 -10.56 -16.58
CA THR A 22 15.29 -9.49 -15.78
C THR A 22 16.22 -8.29 -15.68
N ARG A 23 16.37 -7.60 -16.81
CA ARG A 23 16.75 -6.17 -16.83
C ARG A 23 15.57 -5.37 -16.28
N SER A 24 15.22 -5.57 -15.00
CA SER A 24 14.25 -4.72 -14.32
C SER A 24 15.01 -3.54 -13.74
N SER A 25 14.77 -2.40 -14.39
CA SER A 25 15.19 -1.05 -14.01
C SER A 25 15.19 -0.85 -12.48
N PRO A 26 16.12 -0.03 -11.92
CA PRO A 26 16.10 0.35 -10.50
C PRO A 26 14.79 1.02 -10.01
N GLU A 27 13.83 1.29 -10.90
CA GLU A 27 12.55 1.92 -10.60
C GLU A 27 11.50 1.03 -9.90
N GLN A 28 11.67 -0.29 -9.83
CA GLN A 28 10.61 -1.16 -9.26
C GLN A 28 10.72 -1.44 -7.75
N VAL A 29 11.75 -0.94 -7.06
CA VAL A 29 11.89 -1.08 -5.59
C VAL A 29 11.11 0.01 -4.83
N ALA A 30 10.40 0.89 -5.54
CA ALA A 30 9.57 1.94 -4.94
C ALA A 30 8.13 1.50 -4.56
N LEU A 31 7.68 0.29 -4.95
CA LEU A 31 6.27 -0.10 -4.91
C LEU A 31 5.86 -0.99 -3.71
N ASN A 32 6.80 -1.35 -2.84
CA ASN A 32 6.59 -2.36 -1.79
C ASN A 32 6.63 -1.76 -0.38
N LYS A 33 6.56 -0.43 -0.25
CA LYS A 33 6.42 0.22 1.06
C LYS A 33 4.94 0.22 1.44
N PRO A 34 4.53 -0.47 2.52
CA PRO A 34 3.14 -0.47 2.97
C PRO A 34 2.69 0.97 3.22
N SER A 35 1.60 1.38 2.57
CA SER A 35 0.95 2.68 2.79
C SER A 35 0.66 2.85 4.29
N HIS A 36 0.79 4.05 4.84
CA HIS A 36 0.67 4.27 6.29
C HIS A 36 -0.71 3.88 6.83
N ILE A 37 -1.74 3.88 5.97
CA ILE A 37 -3.06 3.40 6.35
C ILE A 37 -3.15 1.86 6.27
N SER A 38 -2.37 1.18 5.43
CA SER A 38 -2.27 -0.29 5.50
C SER A 38 -1.68 -0.74 6.84
N ILE A 39 -0.69 0.01 7.35
CA ILE A 39 -0.14 -0.15 8.70
C ILE A 39 -1.23 0.10 9.75
N TYR A 40 -2.08 1.11 9.57
CA TYR A 40 -3.20 1.40 10.47
C TYR A 40 -4.27 0.31 10.49
N ILE A 41 -4.67 -0.22 9.33
CA ILE A 41 -5.68 -1.29 9.22
C ILE A 41 -5.17 -2.57 9.87
N VAL A 42 -3.90 -2.93 9.62
CA VAL A 42 -3.26 -4.10 10.25
C VAL A 42 -3.13 -3.88 11.76
N ALA A 43 -2.69 -2.69 12.20
CA ALA A 43 -2.62 -2.35 13.62
C ALA A 43 -3.97 -2.50 14.32
N ASN A 44 -5.04 -2.00 13.70
CA ASN A 44 -6.38 -2.11 14.25
C ASN A 44 -6.87 -3.56 14.30
N LYS A 45 -6.66 -4.34 13.23
CA LYS A 45 -7.06 -5.76 13.17
C LYS A 45 -6.46 -6.57 14.32
N TYR A 46 -5.24 -6.26 14.73
CA TYR A 46 -4.52 -6.96 15.79
C TYR A 46 -4.46 -6.17 17.11
N ALA A 47 -5.23 -5.07 17.25
CA ALA A 47 -5.24 -4.21 18.44
C ALA A 47 -3.86 -3.72 18.91
N ILE A 48 -2.95 -3.41 17.96
CA ILE A 48 -1.59 -2.95 18.24
C ILE A 48 -1.58 -1.42 18.36
N ASN A 49 -1.86 -0.92 19.57
CA ASN A 49 -2.03 0.52 19.85
C ASN A 49 -0.85 1.39 19.38
N GLY A 50 0.40 0.98 19.65
CA GLY A 50 1.57 1.75 19.24
C GLY A 50 1.73 1.89 17.72
N LEU A 51 1.25 0.91 16.95
CA LEU A 51 1.28 0.95 15.49
C LEU A 51 0.15 1.82 14.92
N MET A 52 -1.00 1.85 15.60
CA MET A 52 -2.13 2.72 15.28
C MET A 52 -1.76 4.19 15.49
N ASP A 53 -1.09 4.53 16.60
CA ASP A 53 -0.61 5.88 16.89
C ASP A 53 0.46 6.35 15.90
N LEU A 54 1.36 5.45 15.50
CA LEU A 54 2.37 5.74 14.48
C LEU A 54 1.72 6.13 13.15
N ALA A 55 0.69 5.40 12.73
CA ALA A 55 -0.03 5.71 11.50
C ALA A 55 -0.80 7.04 11.59
N LYS A 56 -1.49 7.31 12.71
CA LYS A 56 -2.12 8.62 12.97
C LYS A 56 -1.13 9.77 12.84
N LYS A 57 0.01 9.67 13.51
CA LYS A 57 1.07 10.70 13.50
C LYS A 57 1.58 10.95 12.07
N ARG A 58 1.65 9.90 11.25
CA ARG A 58 2.14 10.00 9.88
C ARG A 58 1.13 10.64 8.94
N ILE A 59 -0.16 10.35 9.06
CA ILE A 59 -1.21 11.06 8.30
C ILE A 59 -1.17 12.55 8.63
N ARG A 60 -1.05 12.89 9.92
CA ARG A 60 -0.91 14.29 10.35
C ARG A 60 0.36 14.97 9.80
N TYR A 61 1.45 14.23 9.64
CA TYR A 61 2.67 14.74 9.01
C TYR A 61 2.45 14.99 7.50
N VAL A 62 1.82 14.05 6.80
CA VAL A 62 1.57 14.12 5.35
C VAL A 62 0.55 15.21 4.97
N TYR A 63 -0.37 15.53 5.88
CA TYR A 63 -1.41 16.56 5.69
C TYR A 63 -1.24 17.77 6.61
N GLY A 64 -0.07 17.90 7.25
CA GLY A 64 0.23 18.96 8.20
C GLY A 64 0.62 20.28 7.53
N PRO A 65 0.84 21.35 8.32
CA PRO A 65 1.14 22.70 7.81
C PRO A 65 2.42 22.80 6.96
N HIS A 66 3.36 21.87 7.16
CA HIS A 66 4.63 21.79 6.43
C HIS A 66 4.62 20.71 5.34
N ALA A 67 3.45 20.15 5.04
CA ALA A 67 3.34 19.11 4.03
C ALA A 67 3.61 19.70 2.63
N PRO A 68 4.48 19.09 1.82
CA PRO A 68 4.63 19.49 0.44
C PRO A 68 3.28 19.33 -0.29
N ALA A 69 2.83 20.40 -0.93
CA ALA A 69 1.47 20.59 -1.46
C ALA A 69 1.04 19.56 -2.51
N ASN A 70 1.96 18.75 -3.03
CA ASN A 70 1.79 17.85 -4.16
C ASN A 70 2.53 16.51 -3.98
N SER A 71 2.59 15.99 -2.76
CA SER A 71 3.23 14.68 -2.57
C SER A 71 2.35 13.55 -3.12
N ASN A 72 2.92 12.70 -3.98
CA ASN A 72 2.37 11.38 -4.36
C ASN A 72 1.86 10.59 -3.13
N LEU A 73 2.44 10.88 -1.96
CA LEU A 73 2.06 10.29 -0.69
C LEU A 73 0.67 10.73 -0.21
N GLN A 74 0.28 12.00 -0.38
CA GLN A 74 -1.09 12.44 -0.10
C GLN A 74 -2.09 11.68 -0.98
N ASP A 75 -1.85 11.62 -2.30
CA ASP A 75 -2.71 10.89 -3.23
C ASP A 75 -2.83 9.41 -2.88
N THR A 76 -1.71 8.78 -2.55
CA THR A 76 -1.66 7.37 -2.10
C THR A 76 -2.51 7.17 -0.83
N VAL A 77 -2.38 8.06 0.15
CA VAL A 77 -3.11 7.97 1.43
C VAL A 77 -4.61 8.20 1.20
N ALA A 78 -5.01 9.20 0.41
CA ALA A 78 -6.40 9.48 0.14
C ALA A 78 -7.06 8.35 -0.68
N THR A 79 -6.42 7.89 -1.76
CA THR A 79 -6.90 6.79 -2.61
C THR A 79 -7.08 5.50 -1.80
N PHE A 80 -6.10 5.18 -0.96
CA PHE A 80 -6.18 3.99 -0.10
C PHE A 80 -7.34 4.10 0.90
N THR A 81 -7.52 5.27 1.52
CA THR A 81 -8.66 5.52 2.43
C THR A 81 -9.97 5.26 1.71
N THR A 82 -10.14 5.79 0.50
CA THR A 82 -11.34 5.59 -0.33
C THR A 82 -11.61 4.13 -0.64
N ARG A 83 -10.57 3.30 -0.84
CA ARG A 83 -10.73 1.85 -1.06
C ARG A 83 -11.18 1.09 0.19
N HIS A 84 -10.78 1.55 1.37
CA HIS A 84 -11.02 0.85 2.64
C HIS A 84 -12.03 1.56 3.56
N ILE A 85 -12.84 2.47 3.01
CA ILE A 85 -13.77 3.29 3.79
C ILE A 85 -14.80 2.45 4.57
N SER A 86 -15.21 1.29 4.05
CA SER A 86 -16.13 0.37 4.74
C SER A 86 -15.62 -0.07 6.10
N THR A 87 -14.31 -0.30 6.23
CA THR A 87 -13.66 -0.65 7.50
C THR A 87 -13.29 0.60 8.30
N LEU A 88 -12.75 1.63 7.64
CA LEU A 88 -12.24 2.82 8.33
C LEU A 88 -13.34 3.64 9.01
N LYS A 89 -14.55 3.68 8.45
CA LYS A 89 -15.69 4.44 9.00
C LYS A 89 -16.17 3.93 10.36
N GLU A 90 -15.80 2.72 10.77
CA GLU A 90 -16.20 2.15 12.06
C GLU A 90 -15.20 2.52 13.17
N LEU A 91 -14.08 3.14 12.81
CA LEU A 91 -12.97 3.39 13.72
C LEU A 91 -13.06 4.81 14.29
N GLN A 92 -13.18 4.93 15.61
CA GLN A 92 -13.19 6.23 16.31
C GLN A 92 -11.95 7.08 15.98
N SER A 93 -10.80 6.43 15.89
CA SER A 93 -9.52 7.02 15.53
C SER A 93 -9.47 7.57 14.10
N PHE A 94 -10.29 7.04 13.18
CA PHE A 94 -10.42 7.59 11.83
C PHE A 94 -11.25 8.89 11.85
N HIS A 95 -12.35 8.92 12.61
CA HIS A 95 -13.13 10.14 12.80
C HIS A 95 -12.30 11.28 13.44
N GLU A 96 -11.42 10.92 14.38
CA GLU A 96 -10.48 11.87 14.98
C GLU A 96 -9.51 12.46 13.95
N ILE A 97 -8.97 11.63 13.04
CA ILE A 97 -8.13 12.10 11.93
C ILE A 97 -8.89 13.06 11.03
N CYS A 98 -10.13 12.71 10.64
CA CYS A 98 -10.98 13.56 9.81
C CYS A 98 -11.22 14.93 10.47
N LYS A 99 -11.52 14.94 11.78
CA LYS A 99 -11.73 16.19 12.53
C LYS A 99 -10.48 17.07 12.56
N ASN A 100 -9.31 16.46 12.73
CA ASN A 100 -8.04 17.17 12.94
C ASN A 100 -7.31 17.53 11.64
N SER A 101 -7.75 17.03 10.49
CA SER A 101 -7.06 17.18 9.20
C SER A 101 -8.02 17.62 8.08
N PRO A 102 -8.45 18.89 8.02
CA PRO A 102 -9.42 19.36 7.04
C PRO A 102 -8.98 19.17 5.58
N HIS A 103 -7.68 19.39 5.30
CA HIS A 103 -7.12 19.21 3.96
C HIS A 103 -7.18 17.74 3.50
N PHE A 104 -6.99 16.80 4.43
CA PHE A 104 -7.18 15.38 4.15
C PHE A 104 -8.63 15.08 3.79
N VAL A 105 -9.58 15.59 4.59
CA VAL A 105 -11.02 15.37 4.35
C VAL A 105 -11.43 15.92 2.99
N TYR A 106 -11.01 17.14 2.63
CA TYR A 106 -11.30 17.72 1.33
C TYR A 106 -10.87 16.78 0.19
N LYS A 107 -9.59 16.38 0.18
CA LYS A 107 -9.03 15.52 -0.88
C LYS A 107 -9.66 14.13 -0.92
N PHE A 108 -9.89 13.54 0.26
CA PHE A 108 -10.57 12.26 0.41
C PHE A 108 -12.01 12.31 -0.11
N SER A 109 -12.78 13.36 0.21
CA SER A 109 -14.14 13.56 -0.25
C SER A 109 -14.21 13.76 -1.76
N THR A 110 -13.28 14.51 -2.36
CA THR A 110 -13.17 14.65 -3.81
C THR A 110 -13.00 13.29 -4.49
N LEU A 111 -12.05 12.48 -4.04
CA LEU A 111 -11.81 11.14 -4.61
C LEU A 111 -12.98 10.18 -4.39
N LEU A 112 -13.70 10.29 -3.26
CA LEU A 112 -14.93 9.51 -3.05
C LEU A 112 -16.00 9.89 -4.06
N MET A 113 -16.21 11.19 -4.29
CA MET A 113 -17.22 11.67 -5.23
C MET A 113 -16.88 11.26 -6.66
N GLU A 114 -15.62 11.41 -7.09
CA GLU A 114 -15.16 10.93 -8.40
C GLU A 114 -15.44 9.44 -8.59
N ARG A 115 -15.20 8.62 -7.56
CA ARG A 115 -15.49 7.19 -7.61
C ARG A 115 -16.99 6.90 -7.71
N VAL A 116 -17.84 7.66 -7.01
CA VAL A 116 -19.30 7.54 -7.13
C VAL A 116 -19.73 7.85 -8.56
N VAL A 117 -19.23 8.95 -9.14
CA VAL A 117 -19.53 9.33 -10.53
C VAL A 117 -19.11 8.23 -11.51
N GLN A 118 -17.91 7.64 -11.34
CA GLN A 118 -17.45 6.52 -12.16
C GLN A 118 -18.38 5.31 -12.08
N LEU A 119 -18.80 4.93 -10.86
CA LEU A 119 -19.71 3.80 -10.66
C LEU A 119 -21.08 4.07 -11.30
N GLU A 120 -21.59 5.31 -11.23
CA GLU A 120 -22.83 5.69 -11.91
C GLU A 120 -22.72 5.56 -13.43
N THR A 121 -21.58 5.93 -14.03
CA THR A 121 -21.36 5.78 -15.47
C THR A 121 -21.17 4.34 -15.94
N GLU A 122 -20.67 3.44 -15.08
CA GLU A 122 -20.51 2.01 -15.40
C GLU A 122 -21.82 1.22 -15.28
N LEU A 123 -22.81 1.76 -14.55
CA LEU A 123 -24.12 1.14 -14.33
C LEU A 123 -25.14 1.43 -15.45
N TRP A 124 -24.77 2.23 -16.45
CA TRP A 124 -25.58 2.66 -17.58
C TRP A 124 -24.95 2.21 -18.90
#